data_AF-A0A6A3BXV3-F1
#
_entry.id   AF-A0A6A3BXV3-F1
#
_cell.length_a   1.000
_cell.length_b   1.000
_cell.length_c   1.000
_cell.angle_alpha   90.00
_cell.angle_beta   90.00
_cell.angle_gamma   90.00
#
_symmetry.space_group_name_H-M   'P 1'
#
loop_
_entity.id
_entity.type
_entity.pdbx_description
1 polymer ?
#
loop_
_entity_poly.entity_id
_entity_poly.type
_entity_poly.pdbx_seq_one_letter_code
_entity_poly.pdbx_strand_id
1 'polypeptide(L)'
;MDFLVGRMNFFLNSIQYSLPSYATLNLFQVGEIFSVIVGGDEVTSGKPSPEIFLEAAKRLNREPSSCLVIEDSIPGVTAGKVAGMEVVAVSSVPKQTDLYTPVADEVINSLLDLQPEKWGLPPFPDWIEGTLPTEPWYIGGPVIKGFGRGSKVLGIPTANLSTEDHLSLLSEHPSGVYFGWAGLSTRGVYKMVMSVGWNPCFNNTEKTIEPWLLHEFNEDFYGEELRLLIVGYIRPEVNFSSLESLIAKIHEDRRIAEKALDLPLYSKHKDDPYLNSSLHNESNHA
;
A
#
# COMPACT_ATOMS: atom_id res chain seq x y z
N MET A 1 -0.21 7.18 33.06
CA MET A 1 0.91 6.68 32.24
C MET A 1 0.28 6.55 30.87
N ASP A 2 0.27 7.67 30.15
CA ASP A 2 -0.75 7.98 29.15
C ASP A 2 -0.09 8.26 27.81
N PHE A 3 -0.80 7.84 26.77
CA PHE A 3 -0.34 7.66 25.41
C PHE A 3 0.38 8.89 24.85
N LEU A 4 1.68 8.70 24.67
CA LEU A 4 2.58 9.51 23.86
C LEU A 4 2.72 8.81 22.51
N VAL A 5 2.06 9.31 21.47
CA VAL A 5 2.68 9.36 20.14
C VAL A 5 3.77 10.44 20.22
N GLY A 6 4.80 10.14 21.02
CA GLY A 6 5.84 11.06 21.45
C GLY A 6 6.92 11.16 20.39
N ARG A 7 6.95 12.31 19.71
CA ARG A 7 7.87 12.74 18.62
C ARG A 7 7.43 12.42 17.19
N MET A 8 6.18 12.68 16.86
CA MET A 8 5.75 12.77 15.46
C MET A 8 4.91 14.03 15.24
N ASN A 9 5.54 15.09 14.73
CA ASN A 9 4.82 16.26 14.21
C ASN A 9 4.49 15.99 12.73
N PHE A 10 3.52 15.12 12.47
CA PHE A 10 3.00 14.93 11.12
C PHE A 10 1.88 15.93 10.84
N PHE A 11 2.00 16.68 9.76
CA PHE A 11 0.85 17.34 9.14
C PHE A 11 0.32 16.45 8.02
N LEU A 12 -0.81 15.80 8.26
CA LEU A 12 -1.64 15.19 7.23
C LEU A 12 -2.69 16.23 6.83
N ASN A 13 -2.59 16.77 5.62
CA ASN A 13 -3.65 17.60 5.06
C ASN A 13 -4.07 17.05 3.70
N SER A 14 -4.95 16.05 3.71
CA SER A 14 -5.62 15.57 2.51
C SER A 14 -7.13 15.53 2.75
N ILE A 15 -7.75 16.69 2.96
CA ILE A 15 -9.22 16.80 2.95
C ILE A 15 -9.59 18.05 2.13
N GLN A 16 -9.65 17.89 0.81
CA GLN A 16 -10.37 18.82 -0.08
C GLN A 16 -11.87 18.58 0.04
N TYR A 17 -12.48 19.02 1.14
CA TYR A 17 -13.93 19.14 1.21
C TYR A 17 -14.30 20.60 1.46
N SER A 18 -15.43 21.03 0.90
CA SER A 18 -16.04 22.34 1.12
C SER A 18 -16.60 22.53 2.54
N LEU A 19 -16.18 21.69 3.49
CA LEU A 19 -16.57 21.71 4.89
C LEU A 19 -15.40 22.23 5.75
N PRO A 20 -15.67 22.93 6.87
CA PRO A 20 -14.64 23.31 7.82
C PRO A 20 -13.83 22.09 8.27
N SER A 21 -12.51 22.24 8.43
CA SER A 21 -11.59 21.11 8.70
C SER A 21 -12.01 20.26 9.91
N TYR A 22 -12.53 20.91 10.96
CA TYR A 22 -13.08 20.23 12.14
C TYR A 22 -14.32 19.39 11.85
N ALA A 23 -15.18 19.82 10.92
CA ALA A 23 -16.38 19.07 10.55
C ALA A 23 -16.03 17.77 9.81
N THR A 24 -15.02 17.79 8.93
CA THR A 24 -14.61 16.57 8.22
C THR A 24 -13.84 15.61 9.13
N LEU A 25 -12.98 16.11 10.02
CA LEU A 25 -12.25 15.24 10.96
C LEU A 25 -13.18 14.59 12.00
N ASN A 26 -14.24 15.30 12.43
CA ASN A 26 -15.28 14.73 13.28
C ASN A 26 -16.14 13.69 12.55
N LEU A 27 -16.40 13.86 11.25
CA LEU A 27 -17.10 12.88 10.44
C LEU A 27 -16.37 11.53 10.41
N PHE A 28 -15.03 11.56 10.36
CA PHE A 28 -14.19 10.38 10.36
C PHE A 28 -13.72 9.95 11.78
N GLN A 29 -14.12 10.67 12.83
CA GLN A 29 -13.74 10.42 14.23
C GLN A 29 -12.22 10.38 14.48
N VAL A 30 -11.43 11.07 13.65
CA VAL A 30 -9.96 11.11 13.76
C VAL A 30 -9.44 12.41 14.38
N GLY A 31 -10.33 13.37 14.70
CA GLY A 31 -9.94 14.67 15.24
C GLY A 31 -9.12 14.59 16.54
N GLU A 32 -9.39 13.59 17.39
CA GLU A 32 -8.68 13.38 18.65
C GLU A 32 -7.25 12.86 18.49
N ILE A 33 -6.87 12.43 17.28
CA ILE A 33 -5.52 11.93 16.97
C ILE A 33 -4.53 13.09 16.75
N PHE A 34 -5.04 14.28 16.41
CA PHE A 34 -4.20 15.44 16.08
C PHE A 34 -4.07 16.41 17.25
N SER A 35 -2.84 16.77 17.60
CA SER A 35 -2.58 17.78 18.65
C SER A 35 -2.97 19.20 18.24
N VAL A 36 -2.88 19.49 16.94
CA VAL A 36 -3.17 20.79 16.34
C VAL A 36 -3.84 20.54 14.99
N ILE A 37 -4.93 21.27 14.74
CA ILE A 37 -5.58 21.33 13.44
C ILE A 37 -5.56 22.80 13.00
N VAL A 38 -5.16 23.05 11.76
CA VAL A 38 -5.22 24.36 11.11
C VAL A 38 -5.95 24.19 9.79
N GLY A 39 -7.10 24.84 9.66
CA GLY A 39 -7.88 24.86 8.45
C GLY A 39 -7.44 25.92 7.44
N GLY A 40 -7.86 25.76 6.19
CA GLY A 40 -7.65 26.78 5.15
C GLY A 40 -8.40 28.09 5.42
N ASP A 41 -9.45 28.02 6.23
CA ASP A 41 -10.23 29.17 6.75
C ASP A 41 -9.53 29.91 7.89
N GLU A 42 -8.46 29.35 8.46
CA GLU A 42 -7.66 29.96 9.51
C GLU A 42 -6.40 30.68 8.97
N VAL A 43 -6.25 30.73 7.65
CA VAL A 43 -5.12 31.38 6.97
C VAL A 43 -5.60 32.38 5.92
N THR A 44 -4.79 33.41 5.67
CA THR A 44 -5.12 34.45 4.68
C THR A 44 -4.82 34.04 3.25
N SER A 45 -3.78 33.24 3.03
CA SER A 45 -3.33 32.80 1.72
C SER A 45 -3.23 31.27 1.66
N GLY A 46 -3.96 30.67 0.71
CA GLY A 46 -3.88 29.23 0.45
C GLY A 46 -2.54 28.80 -0.15
N LYS A 47 -2.31 27.47 -0.17
CA LYS A 47 -1.19 26.82 -0.87
C LYS A 47 -1.11 27.37 -2.32
N PRO A 48 0.07 27.75 -2.85
CA PRO A 48 1.42 27.40 -2.39
C PRO A 48 2.02 28.33 -1.33
N SER A 49 1.24 29.22 -0.71
CA SER A 49 1.70 29.97 0.48
C SER A 49 2.07 29.00 1.61
N PRO A 50 3.19 29.23 2.34
CA PRO A 50 3.60 28.40 3.47
C PRO A 50 2.79 28.65 4.75
N GLU A 51 1.87 29.63 4.75
CA GLU A 51 1.20 30.16 5.93
C GLU A 51 0.54 29.08 6.79
N ILE A 52 -0.15 28.12 6.18
CA ILE A 52 -0.82 27.03 6.89
C ILE A 52 0.18 26.14 7.64
N PHE A 53 1.33 25.86 7.05
CA PHE A 53 2.36 25.03 7.69
C PHE A 53 3.08 25.81 8.79
N LEU A 54 3.39 27.09 8.57
CA LEU A 54 4.04 27.93 9.56
C LEU A 54 3.17 28.17 10.80
N GLU A 55 1.88 28.45 10.60
CA GLU A 55 0.93 28.61 11.71
C GLU A 55 0.78 27.30 12.49
N ALA A 56 0.78 26.17 11.80
CA ALA A 56 0.64 24.90 12.46
C ALA A 56 1.92 24.48 13.23
N ALA A 57 3.12 24.73 12.70
CA ALA A 57 4.38 24.57 13.42
C ALA A 57 4.46 25.46 14.67
N LYS A 58 3.99 26.71 14.57
CA LYS A 58 3.89 27.65 15.70
C LYS A 58 2.94 27.14 16.78
N ARG A 59 1.75 26.63 16.43
CA ARG A 59 0.79 26.05 17.40
C ARG A 59 1.33 24.78 18.05
N LEU A 60 2.13 23.99 17.34
CA LEU A 60 2.85 22.84 17.88
C LEU A 60 4.07 23.22 18.74
N ASN A 61 4.46 24.50 18.75
CA ASN A 61 5.70 24.99 19.36
C ASN A 61 6.94 24.25 18.83
N ARG A 62 7.06 24.20 17.50
CA ARG A 62 8.12 23.50 16.77
C ARG A 62 8.74 24.40 15.71
N GLU A 63 10.04 24.21 15.47
CA GLU A 63 10.73 24.83 14.36
C GLU A 63 10.31 24.17 13.04
N PRO A 64 10.06 24.93 11.95
CA PRO A 64 9.66 24.35 10.67
C PRO A 64 10.64 23.29 10.15
N SER A 65 11.94 23.49 10.32
CA SER A 65 12.98 22.53 9.93
C SER A 65 12.98 21.22 10.73
N SER A 66 12.14 21.10 11.77
CA SER A 66 11.91 19.88 12.55
C SER A 66 10.56 19.23 12.28
N CYS A 67 9.86 19.68 11.23
CA CYS A 67 8.56 19.19 10.81
C CYS A 67 8.67 18.43 9.49
N LEU A 68 7.86 17.37 9.38
CA LEU A 68 7.67 16.61 8.16
C LEU A 68 6.25 16.85 7.64
N VAL A 69 6.16 17.25 6.38
CA VAL A 69 4.90 17.48 5.66
C VAL A 69 4.62 16.27 4.78
N ILE A 70 3.41 15.73 4.87
CA ILE A 70 2.90 14.74 3.92
C ILE A 70 1.83 15.42 3.05
N GLU A 71 2.04 15.46 1.73
CA GLU A 71 1.15 16.14 0.78
C GLU A 71 0.92 15.33 -0.49
N ASP A 72 -0.23 15.51 -1.11
CA ASP A 72 -0.65 14.82 -2.34
C ASP A 72 -0.84 15.78 -3.53
N SER A 73 -0.44 17.05 -3.36
CA SER A 73 -0.64 18.09 -4.36
C SER A 73 0.60 18.97 -4.54
N ILE A 74 0.89 19.36 -5.79
CA ILE A 74 2.04 20.23 -6.10
C ILE A 74 2.00 21.56 -5.33
N PRO A 75 0.85 22.27 -5.21
CA PRO A 75 0.79 23.47 -4.39
C PRO A 75 1.12 23.21 -2.91
N GLY A 76 0.67 22.07 -2.36
CA GLY A 76 0.96 21.70 -0.97
C GLY A 76 2.43 21.34 -0.75
N VAL A 77 3.00 20.51 -1.62
CA VAL A 77 4.42 20.17 -1.59
C VAL A 77 5.27 21.44 -1.67
N THR A 78 4.94 22.35 -2.60
CA THR A 78 5.63 23.64 -2.74
C THR A 78 5.53 24.47 -1.47
N ALA A 79 4.34 24.58 -0.88
CA ALA A 79 4.13 25.32 0.37
C ALA A 79 4.96 24.76 1.53
N GLY A 80 5.05 23.44 1.68
CA GLY A 80 5.88 22.79 2.70
C GLY A 80 7.37 23.10 2.53
N LYS A 81 7.88 23.03 1.29
CA LYS A 81 9.27 23.40 1.00
C LYS A 81 9.56 24.87 1.24
N VAL A 82 8.65 25.76 0.82
CA VAL A 82 8.79 27.21 1.07
C VAL A 82 8.73 27.53 2.56
N ALA A 83 8.02 26.74 3.37
CA ALA A 83 8.01 26.84 4.82
C ALA A 83 9.34 26.37 5.48
N GLY A 84 10.28 25.82 4.71
CA GLY A 84 11.54 25.29 5.22
C GLY A 84 11.43 23.91 5.89
N MET A 85 10.39 23.14 5.55
CA MET A 85 10.13 21.80 6.07
C MET A 85 10.64 20.70 5.13
N GLU A 86 10.80 19.50 5.68
CA GLU A 86 10.93 18.28 4.87
C GLU A 86 9.54 17.86 4.36
N VAL A 87 9.48 17.32 3.14
CA VAL A 87 8.23 17.00 2.45
C VAL A 87 8.29 15.63 1.79
N VAL A 88 7.35 14.76 2.18
CA VAL A 88 7.03 13.51 1.49
C VAL A 88 5.78 13.73 0.63
N ALA A 89 5.91 13.53 -0.68
CA ALA A 89 4.79 13.59 -1.60
C ALA A 89 4.14 12.21 -1.79
N VAL A 90 2.82 12.12 -1.72
CA VAL A 90 2.05 10.89 -1.96
C VAL A 90 1.42 10.96 -3.35
N SER A 91 2.03 10.29 -4.32
CA SER A 91 1.57 10.23 -5.70
C SER A 91 0.78 8.95 -5.94
N SER A 92 -0.53 8.97 -5.68
CA SER A 92 -1.40 7.80 -5.91
C SER A 92 -1.47 7.34 -7.38
N VAL A 93 -0.92 8.13 -8.33
CA VAL A 93 -0.90 7.82 -9.76
C VAL A 93 0.56 7.79 -10.27
N PRO A 94 1.04 6.67 -10.86
CA PRO A 94 2.43 6.53 -11.30
C PRO A 94 2.90 7.61 -12.30
N LYS A 95 1.97 8.16 -13.09
CA LYS A 95 2.29 9.20 -14.09
C LYS A 95 2.52 10.59 -13.50
N GLN A 96 2.33 10.78 -12.20
CA GLN A 96 2.50 12.08 -11.55
C GLN A 96 3.77 12.16 -10.69
N THR A 97 4.49 11.05 -10.50
CA THR A 97 5.73 11.01 -9.70
C THR A 97 6.74 12.05 -10.18
N ASP A 98 6.95 12.18 -11.50
CA ASP A 98 7.87 13.15 -12.12
C ASP A 98 7.51 14.62 -11.83
N LEU A 99 6.26 14.92 -11.48
CA LEU A 99 5.84 16.27 -11.12
C LEU A 99 6.35 16.66 -9.74
N TYR A 100 6.45 15.69 -8.83
CA TYR A 100 6.85 15.89 -7.44
C TYR A 100 8.36 15.80 -7.23
N THR A 101 9.04 14.94 -7.99
CA THR A 101 10.49 14.69 -7.88
C THR A 101 11.38 15.95 -7.85
N PRO A 102 11.07 17.05 -8.58
CA PRO A 102 11.91 18.24 -8.52
C PRO A 102 11.79 19.05 -7.22
N VAL A 103 10.78 18.79 -6.40
CA VAL A 103 10.40 19.67 -5.27
C VAL A 103 10.31 18.92 -3.94
N ALA A 104 9.79 17.69 -3.91
CA ALA A 104 9.68 16.88 -2.69
C ALA A 104 11.02 16.25 -2.29
N ASP A 105 11.19 15.96 -1.00
CA ASP A 105 12.36 15.24 -0.50
C ASP A 105 12.25 13.72 -0.71
N GLU A 106 11.02 13.17 -0.70
CA GLU A 106 10.70 11.80 -1.12
C GLU A 106 9.34 11.77 -1.81
N VAL A 107 9.18 10.89 -2.81
CA VAL A 107 7.88 10.62 -3.44
C VAL A 107 7.54 9.16 -3.21
N ILE A 108 6.39 8.93 -2.58
CA ILE A 108 5.83 7.60 -2.33
C ILE A 108 4.52 7.42 -3.08
N ASN A 109 4.12 6.19 -3.36
CA ASN A 109 2.88 5.92 -4.11
C ASN A 109 1.68 5.71 -3.18
N SER A 110 1.94 5.41 -1.92
CA SER A 110 0.93 5.28 -0.87
C SER A 110 1.50 5.62 0.49
N LEU A 111 0.64 6.03 1.42
CA LEU A 111 0.99 6.16 2.84
C LEU A 111 1.51 4.85 3.45
N LEU A 112 1.15 3.69 2.89
CA LEU A 112 1.71 2.39 3.31
C LEU A 112 3.23 2.29 3.07
N ASP A 113 3.77 3.13 2.21
CA ASP A 113 5.20 3.12 1.86
C ASP A 113 6.03 4.04 2.76
N LEU A 114 5.36 4.84 3.60
CA LEU A 114 6.03 5.78 4.49
C LEU A 114 6.80 5.01 5.57
N GLN A 115 8.10 5.34 5.68
CA GLN A 115 8.99 4.85 6.73
C GLN A 115 9.37 6.03 7.61
N PRO A 116 8.66 6.27 8.74
CA PRO A 116 8.88 7.43 9.59
C PRO A 116 10.34 7.56 10.08
N GLU A 117 11.03 6.45 10.25
CA GLU A 117 12.39 6.34 10.79
C GLU A 117 13.43 7.02 9.89
N LYS A 118 13.19 7.09 8.57
CA LYS A 118 14.02 7.86 7.63
C LYS A 118 14.07 9.35 7.98
N TRP A 119 13.02 9.83 8.66
CA TRP A 119 12.80 11.22 9.02
C TRP A 119 13.01 11.47 10.53
N GLY A 120 13.64 10.52 11.24
CA GLY A 120 13.91 10.64 12.68
C GLY A 120 12.68 10.44 13.58
N LEU A 121 11.62 9.83 13.04
CA LEU A 121 10.35 9.57 13.73
C LEU A 121 10.29 8.09 14.19
N PRO A 122 9.54 7.75 15.24
CA PRO A 122 9.43 6.36 15.67
C PRO A 122 8.76 5.48 14.60
N PRO A 123 9.13 4.19 14.51
CA PRO A 123 8.47 3.23 13.62
C PRO A 123 6.99 3.12 13.94
N PHE A 124 6.18 2.82 12.92
CA PHE A 124 4.79 2.46 13.17
C PHE A 124 4.73 1.10 13.93
N PRO A 125 3.99 1.02 15.05
CA PRO A 125 3.99 -0.16 15.92
C PRO A 125 3.21 -1.35 15.36
N ASP A 126 2.42 -1.13 14.31
CA ASP A 126 1.61 -2.11 13.59
C ASP A 126 2.42 -2.92 12.57
N TRP A 127 3.65 -2.51 12.25
CA TRP A 127 4.58 -3.32 11.46
C TRP A 127 5.15 -4.45 12.31
N ILE A 128 4.87 -5.69 11.90
CA ILE A 128 5.25 -6.91 12.60
C ILE A 128 6.21 -7.67 11.70
N GLU A 129 7.47 -7.78 12.14
CA GLU A 129 8.51 -8.55 11.46
C GLU A 129 8.68 -8.26 9.95
N GLY A 130 8.53 -6.99 9.53
CA GLY A 130 8.64 -6.58 8.13
C GLY A 130 7.37 -6.75 7.32
N THR A 131 6.23 -6.90 7.99
CA THR A 131 4.90 -6.96 7.37
C THR A 131 3.94 -5.98 8.05
N LEU A 132 2.99 -5.46 7.28
CA LEU A 132 1.88 -4.67 7.79
C LEU A 132 0.59 -5.49 7.65
N PRO A 133 -0.06 -5.88 8.77
CA PRO A 133 -1.39 -6.49 8.70
C PRO A 133 -2.38 -5.56 8.01
N THR A 134 -3.21 -6.11 7.13
CA THR A 134 -4.31 -5.38 6.49
C THR A 134 -5.64 -6.01 6.86
N GLU A 135 -6.74 -5.28 6.65
CA GLU A 135 -8.05 -5.94 6.58
C GLU A 135 -8.01 -6.99 5.46
N PRO A 136 -8.46 -8.23 5.71
CA PRO A 136 -8.40 -9.27 4.71
C PRO A 136 -9.27 -8.93 3.50
N TRP A 137 -8.73 -9.15 2.30
CA TRP A 137 -9.46 -8.97 1.06
C TRP A 137 -9.24 -10.15 0.11
N TYR A 138 -10.18 -10.31 -0.81
CA TYR A 138 -10.37 -11.54 -1.57
C TYR A 138 -10.38 -11.24 -3.05
N ILE A 139 -9.70 -12.07 -3.83
CA ILE A 139 -9.74 -12.01 -5.29
C ILE A 139 -9.54 -13.41 -5.84
N GLY A 140 -10.22 -13.74 -6.91
CA GLY A 140 -10.14 -15.07 -7.49
C GLY A 140 -10.64 -15.12 -8.91
N GLY A 141 -10.37 -16.26 -9.54
CA GLY A 141 -10.78 -16.56 -10.90
C GLY A 141 -9.93 -17.68 -11.50
N PRO A 142 -10.18 -18.01 -12.78
CA PRO A 142 -9.39 -19.00 -13.49
C PRO A 142 -7.97 -18.50 -13.74
N VAL A 143 -6.98 -19.37 -13.54
CA VAL A 143 -5.57 -19.05 -13.84
C VAL A 143 -5.37 -18.91 -15.35
N ILE A 144 -4.93 -17.72 -15.77
CA ILE A 144 -4.67 -17.41 -17.19
C ILE A 144 -3.18 -17.42 -17.51
N LYS A 145 -2.86 -17.57 -18.80
CA LYS A 145 -1.47 -17.42 -19.28
C LYS A 145 -1.09 -15.94 -19.24
N GLY A 146 -0.03 -15.61 -18.51
CA GLY A 146 0.55 -14.27 -18.52
C GLY A 146 1.37 -13.98 -19.78
N PHE A 147 2.04 -12.82 -19.81
CA PHE A 147 2.81 -12.31 -20.95
C PHE A 147 4.14 -13.02 -21.21
N GLY A 148 4.42 -14.15 -20.55
CA GLY A 148 5.58 -14.99 -20.83
C GLY A 148 6.95 -14.36 -20.53
N ARG A 149 7.02 -13.35 -19.66
CA ARG A 149 8.27 -12.60 -19.35
C ARG A 149 9.24 -13.33 -18.40
N GLY A 150 9.42 -14.63 -18.59
CA GLY A 150 10.55 -15.38 -18.00
C GLY A 150 10.40 -15.80 -16.54
N SER A 151 9.25 -15.62 -15.88
CA SER A 151 9.07 -15.96 -14.45
C SER A 151 9.44 -17.42 -14.12
N LYS A 152 9.10 -18.38 -14.98
CA LYS A 152 9.57 -19.78 -14.88
C LYS A 152 11.08 -19.95 -15.09
N VAL A 153 11.70 -19.18 -15.99
CA VAL A 153 13.15 -19.19 -16.22
C VAL A 153 13.90 -18.62 -15.00
N LEU A 154 13.26 -17.73 -14.25
CA LEU A 154 13.75 -17.16 -13.00
C LEU A 154 13.49 -18.06 -11.77
N GLY A 155 12.80 -19.20 -11.93
CA GLY A 155 12.41 -20.08 -10.83
C GLY A 155 11.27 -19.56 -9.96
N ILE A 156 10.50 -18.59 -10.46
CA ILE A 156 9.43 -17.87 -9.73
C ILE A 156 8.13 -18.03 -10.53
N PRO A 157 7.44 -19.18 -10.48
CA PRO A 157 6.22 -19.40 -11.25
C PRO A 157 5.05 -18.56 -10.69
N THR A 158 4.69 -17.48 -11.39
CA THR A 158 3.53 -16.66 -11.06
C THR A 158 2.26 -17.10 -11.82
N ALA A 159 1.15 -17.24 -11.10
CA ALA A 159 -0.16 -17.54 -11.67
C ALA A 159 -0.87 -16.22 -11.97
N ASN A 160 -1.23 -15.94 -13.22
CA ASN A 160 -1.92 -14.68 -13.55
C ASN A 160 -3.43 -14.87 -13.41
N LEU A 161 -4.13 -13.84 -12.94
CA LEU A 161 -5.59 -13.78 -12.89
C LEU A 161 -6.11 -12.69 -13.83
N SER A 162 -7.33 -12.87 -14.35
CA SER A 162 -8.03 -11.77 -15.02
C SER A 162 -8.41 -10.70 -14.00
N THR A 163 -8.18 -9.44 -14.34
CA THR A 163 -8.46 -8.29 -13.47
C THR A 163 -9.68 -7.48 -13.91
N GLU A 164 -10.33 -7.85 -15.03
CA GLU A 164 -11.45 -7.11 -15.64
C GLU A 164 -12.61 -6.91 -14.66
N ASP A 165 -12.98 -7.94 -13.90
CA ASP A 165 -14.08 -7.89 -12.93
C ASP A 165 -13.68 -7.29 -11.56
N HIS A 166 -12.38 -7.02 -11.36
CA HIS A 166 -11.80 -6.63 -10.06
C HIS A 166 -11.17 -5.24 -10.07
N LEU A 167 -11.38 -4.44 -11.12
CA LEU A 167 -10.73 -3.14 -11.29
C LEU A 167 -11.02 -2.16 -10.15
N SER A 168 -12.26 -2.13 -9.63
CA SER A 168 -12.63 -1.27 -8.49
C SER A 168 -11.85 -1.68 -7.25
N LEU A 169 -11.84 -2.97 -6.91
CA LEU A 169 -11.11 -3.51 -5.76
C LEU A 169 -9.61 -3.21 -5.86
N LEU A 170 -9.00 -3.47 -7.01
CA LEU A 170 -7.56 -3.23 -7.21
C LEU A 170 -7.22 -1.74 -7.17
N SER A 171 -8.15 -0.85 -7.53
CA SER A 171 -7.93 0.59 -7.44
C SER A 171 -7.77 1.07 -5.98
N GLU A 172 -8.44 0.40 -5.03
CA GLU A 172 -8.40 0.73 -3.60
C GLU A 172 -7.10 0.27 -2.91
N HIS A 173 -6.40 -0.71 -3.48
CA HIS A 173 -5.17 -1.26 -2.90
C HIS A 173 -3.91 -0.73 -3.57
N PRO A 174 -2.97 -0.11 -2.85
CA PRO A 174 -1.71 0.38 -3.41
C PRO A 174 -0.93 -0.68 -4.18
N SER A 175 -0.17 -0.25 -5.19
CA SER A 175 0.78 -1.16 -5.83
C SER A 175 1.90 -1.53 -4.86
N GLY A 176 2.38 -2.77 -4.95
CA GLY A 176 3.43 -3.31 -4.10
C GLY A 176 3.34 -4.81 -3.94
N VAL A 177 4.00 -5.32 -2.92
CA VAL A 177 4.08 -6.76 -2.62
C VAL A 177 3.23 -7.07 -1.40
N TYR A 178 2.32 -8.03 -1.58
CA TYR A 178 1.38 -8.51 -0.58
C TYR A 178 1.61 -9.99 -0.29
N PHE A 179 1.03 -10.50 0.78
CA PHE A 179 1.10 -11.91 1.14
C PHE A 179 -0.22 -12.42 1.73
N GLY A 180 -0.38 -13.75 1.73
CA GLY A 180 -1.64 -14.36 2.09
C GLY A 180 -1.72 -15.84 1.79
N TRP A 181 -2.94 -16.30 1.56
CA TRP A 181 -3.28 -17.69 1.29
C TRP A 181 -3.89 -17.82 -0.10
N ALA A 182 -3.55 -18.91 -0.78
CA ALA A 182 -4.03 -19.25 -2.11
C ALA A 182 -4.69 -20.63 -2.06
N GLY A 183 -5.99 -20.69 -2.38
CA GLY A 183 -6.75 -21.90 -2.54
C GLY A 183 -6.84 -22.31 -4.00
N LEU A 184 -6.40 -23.52 -4.31
CA LEU A 184 -6.61 -24.17 -5.60
C LEU A 184 -7.69 -25.23 -5.46
N SER A 185 -8.74 -25.13 -6.27
CA SER A 185 -9.93 -25.99 -6.19
C SER A 185 -9.65 -27.50 -6.13
N THR A 186 -8.57 -27.98 -6.77
CA THR A 186 -8.22 -29.41 -6.80
C THR A 186 -6.98 -29.79 -6.00
N ARG A 187 -6.25 -28.80 -5.47
CA ARG A 187 -4.90 -29.00 -4.88
C ARG A 187 -4.80 -28.56 -3.42
N GLY A 188 -5.74 -27.76 -2.93
CA GLY A 188 -5.79 -27.28 -1.55
C GLY A 188 -5.20 -25.89 -1.36
N VAL A 189 -4.83 -25.58 -0.11
CA VAL A 189 -4.46 -24.22 0.31
C VAL A 189 -2.94 -24.11 0.52
N TYR A 190 -2.36 -23.04 -0.03
CA TYR A 190 -0.94 -22.75 -0.01
C TYR A 190 -0.67 -21.33 0.50
N LYS A 191 0.51 -21.11 1.09
CA LYS A 191 1.03 -19.76 1.31
C LYS A 191 1.33 -19.09 -0.04
N MET A 192 1.16 -17.78 -0.13
CA MET A 192 1.50 -17.03 -1.33
C MET A 192 2.16 -15.69 -1.02
N VAL A 193 2.98 -15.21 -1.96
CA VAL A 193 3.40 -13.81 -2.10
C VAL A 193 2.88 -13.28 -3.43
N MET A 194 2.43 -12.03 -3.50
CA MET A 194 1.76 -11.50 -4.68
C MET A 194 2.25 -10.09 -4.99
N SER A 195 2.62 -9.87 -6.25
CA SER A 195 2.85 -8.52 -6.75
C SER A 195 1.53 -7.93 -7.24
N VAL A 196 1.25 -6.68 -6.87
CA VAL A 196 0.20 -5.83 -7.44
C VAL A 196 0.90 -4.65 -8.09
N GLY A 197 0.75 -4.49 -9.41
CA GLY A 197 1.49 -3.47 -10.17
C GLY A 197 0.71 -2.98 -11.37
N TRP A 198 1.19 -1.92 -12.03
CA TRP A 198 0.52 -1.36 -13.21
C TRP A 198 0.95 -2.05 -14.50
N ASN A 199 0.02 -2.27 -15.43
CA ASN A 199 0.31 -2.91 -16.71
C ASN A 199 0.81 -1.90 -17.77
N PRO A 200 2.08 -1.97 -18.22
CA PRO A 200 2.62 -1.07 -19.23
C PRO A 200 1.98 -1.23 -20.61
N CYS A 201 1.43 -2.42 -20.92
CA CYS A 201 0.80 -2.70 -22.21
C CYS A 201 -0.55 -1.98 -22.38
N PHE A 202 -1.20 -1.59 -21.28
CA PHE A 202 -2.48 -0.89 -21.27
C PHE A 202 -2.31 0.55 -20.76
N ASN A 203 -1.27 1.25 -21.24
CA ASN A 203 -0.98 2.64 -20.85
C ASN A 203 -0.93 2.89 -19.33
N ASN A 204 -0.65 1.87 -18.50
CA ASN A 204 -0.75 1.92 -17.04
C ASN A 204 -2.11 2.42 -16.53
N THR A 205 -3.22 2.04 -17.17
CA THR A 205 -4.59 2.36 -16.67
C THR A 205 -5.16 1.27 -15.78
N GLU A 206 -4.59 0.08 -15.80
CA GLU A 206 -5.09 -1.08 -15.07
C GLU A 206 -3.96 -1.72 -14.25
N LYS A 207 -4.29 -2.18 -13.05
CA LYS A 207 -3.40 -2.98 -12.21
C LYS A 207 -3.54 -4.45 -12.56
N THR A 208 -2.41 -5.15 -12.53
CA THR A 208 -2.29 -6.60 -12.65
C THR A 208 -1.87 -7.20 -11.32
N ILE A 209 -2.25 -8.46 -11.11
CA ILE A 209 -1.81 -9.25 -9.97
C ILE A 209 -1.04 -10.49 -10.42
N GLU A 210 0.06 -10.77 -9.72
CA GLU A 210 0.95 -11.88 -10.00
C GLU A 210 1.27 -12.64 -8.70
N PRO A 211 0.37 -13.50 -8.21
CA PRO A 211 0.64 -14.39 -7.09
C PRO A 211 1.67 -15.47 -7.47
N TRP A 212 2.62 -15.68 -6.57
CA TRP A 212 3.51 -16.83 -6.50
C TRP A 212 3.09 -17.69 -5.31
N LEU A 213 2.53 -18.87 -5.61
CA LEU A 213 2.24 -19.89 -4.61
C LEU A 213 3.56 -20.51 -4.15
N LEU A 214 3.78 -20.53 -2.84
CA LEU A 214 5.04 -20.95 -2.22
C LEU A 214 5.11 -22.48 -2.11
N HIS A 215 4.97 -23.14 -3.26
CA HIS A 215 4.95 -24.58 -3.44
C HIS A 215 5.53 -24.96 -4.81
N GLU A 216 6.18 -26.12 -4.88
CA GLU A 216 6.70 -26.67 -6.13
C GLU A 216 5.66 -27.60 -6.75
N PHE A 217 5.10 -27.18 -7.90
CA PHE A 217 4.16 -27.99 -8.66
C PHE A 217 4.87 -28.73 -9.80
N ASN A 218 4.50 -30.00 -9.99
CA ASN A 218 5.03 -30.81 -11.10
C ASN A 218 4.38 -30.48 -12.46
N GLU A 219 3.22 -29.81 -12.43
CA GLU A 219 2.41 -29.52 -13.61
C GLU A 219 1.80 -28.12 -13.49
N ASP A 220 1.55 -27.50 -14.65
CA ASP A 220 0.80 -26.25 -14.73
C ASP A 220 -0.67 -26.47 -14.38
N PHE A 221 -1.32 -25.42 -13.87
CA PHE A 221 -2.73 -25.42 -13.46
C PHE A 221 -3.51 -24.29 -14.15
N TYR A 222 -3.23 -24.02 -15.42
CA TYR A 222 -4.02 -23.07 -16.21
C TYR A 222 -5.49 -23.49 -16.31
N GLY A 223 -6.39 -22.52 -16.17
CA GLY A 223 -7.83 -22.73 -16.14
C GLY A 223 -8.36 -23.29 -14.83
N GLU A 224 -7.50 -23.69 -13.89
CA GLU A 224 -7.93 -24.05 -12.54
C GLU A 224 -8.40 -22.80 -11.79
N GLU A 225 -9.44 -22.94 -10.97
CA GLU A 225 -9.94 -21.86 -10.14
C GLU A 225 -8.98 -21.60 -8.99
N LEU A 226 -8.43 -20.38 -8.95
CA LEU A 226 -7.53 -19.88 -7.92
C LEU A 226 -8.23 -18.80 -7.11
N ARG A 227 -8.19 -18.94 -5.78
CA ARG A 227 -8.77 -18.02 -4.82
C ARG A 227 -7.70 -17.48 -3.90
N LEU A 228 -7.58 -16.18 -3.80
CA LEU A 228 -6.57 -15.50 -3.00
C LEU A 228 -7.24 -14.79 -1.83
N LEU A 229 -6.69 -15.00 -0.64
CA LEU A 229 -6.99 -14.26 0.57
C LEU A 229 -5.73 -13.50 0.98
N ILE A 230 -5.76 -12.18 0.82
CA ILE A 230 -4.66 -11.30 1.15
C ILE A 230 -4.85 -10.84 2.59
N VAL A 231 -3.79 -10.92 3.41
CA VAL A 231 -3.86 -10.63 4.86
C VAL A 231 -2.84 -9.59 5.30
N GLY A 232 -1.94 -9.17 4.41
CA GLY A 232 -0.97 -8.14 4.73
C GLY A 232 -0.12 -7.68 3.55
N TYR A 233 0.61 -6.62 3.82
CA TYR A 233 1.53 -5.93 2.92
C TYR A 233 2.98 -6.13 3.36
N ILE A 234 3.91 -6.19 2.41
CA ILE A 234 5.35 -6.31 2.67
C ILE A 234 6.07 -5.00 2.32
N ARG A 235 5.91 -4.49 1.10
CA ARG A 235 6.67 -3.34 0.61
C ARG A 235 6.11 -2.73 -0.68
N PRO A 236 6.49 -1.49 -1.02
CA PRO A 236 6.24 -0.91 -2.34
C PRO A 236 6.94 -1.63 -3.48
N GLU A 237 6.52 -1.32 -4.70
CA GLU A 237 7.29 -1.62 -5.92
C GLU A 237 8.66 -0.92 -5.86
N VAL A 238 9.72 -1.64 -6.27
CA VAL A 238 11.09 -1.13 -6.24
C VAL A 238 11.69 -1.27 -7.64
N ASN A 239 12.41 -0.24 -8.08
CA ASN A 239 13.18 -0.31 -9.32
C ASN A 239 14.52 -1.01 -9.07
N PHE A 240 14.86 -1.99 -9.90
CA PHE A 240 16.09 -2.77 -9.77
C PHE A 240 17.06 -2.43 -10.90
N SER A 241 18.32 -2.20 -10.55
CA SER A 241 19.39 -1.96 -11.51
C SER A 241 19.91 -3.23 -12.19
N SER A 242 19.57 -4.41 -11.66
CA SER A 242 19.97 -5.71 -12.20
C SER A 242 18.93 -6.80 -11.95
N LEU A 243 18.93 -7.82 -12.82
CA LEU A 243 18.09 -9.01 -12.66
C LEU A 243 18.41 -9.76 -11.35
N GLU A 244 19.67 -9.84 -10.96
CA GLU A 244 20.10 -10.48 -9.72
C GLU A 244 19.49 -9.79 -8.49
N SER A 245 19.53 -8.46 -8.43
CA SER A 245 18.91 -7.71 -7.33
C SER A 245 17.39 -7.87 -7.26
N LEU A 246 16.73 -8.01 -8.41
CA LEU A 246 15.30 -8.31 -8.48
C LEU A 246 15.01 -9.71 -7.91
N ILE A 247 15.72 -10.73 -8.38
CA ILE A 247 15.56 -12.12 -7.92
C ILE A 247 15.82 -12.21 -6.41
N ALA A 248 16.93 -11.63 -5.93
CA ALA A 248 17.27 -11.63 -4.52
C ALA A 248 16.15 -11.01 -3.67
N LYS A 249 15.56 -9.91 -4.14
CA LYS A 249 14.47 -9.26 -3.41
C LYS A 249 13.20 -10.10 -3.41
N ILE A 250 12.85 -10.74 -4.53
CA ILE A 250 11.68 -11.64 -4.57
C ILE A 250 11.84 -12.82 -3.60
N HIS A 251 13.05 -13.38 -3.49
CA HIS A 251 13.31 -14.44 -2.51
C HIS A 251 13.29 -13.94 -1.05
N GLU A 252 13.68 -12.70 -0.81
CA GLU A 252 13.51 -12.05 0.50
C GLU A 252 12.03 -11.92 0.84
N ASP A 253 11.21 -11.42 -0.09
CA ASP A 253 9.76 -11.26 0.10
C ASP A 253 9.10 -12.61 0.38
N ARG A 254 9.50 -13.68 -0.33
CA ARG A 254 9.08 -15.05 -0.05
C ARG A 254 9.41 -15.45 1.38
N ARG A 255 10.64 -15.24 1.86
CA ARG A 255 11.03 -15.60 3.23
C ARG A 255 10.24 -14.83 4.28
N ILE A 256 9.97 -13.55 4.04
CA ILE A 256 9.14 -12.72 4.91
C ILE A 256 7.72 -13.30 4.98
N ALA A 257 7.09 -13.55 3.83
CA ALA A 257 5.75 -14.14 3.75
C ALA A 257 5.67 -15.52 4.42
N GLU A 258 6.64 -16.40 4.18
CA GLU A 258 6.68 -17.73 4.79
C GLU A 258 6.68 -17.65 6.31
N LYS A 259 7.54 -16.80 6.88
CA LYS A 259 7.65 -16.62 8.33
C LYS A 259 6.40 -15.96 8.91
N ALA A 260 5.91 -14.89 8.26
CA ALA A 260 4.73 -14.17 8.71
C ALA A 260 3.50 -15.08 8.76
N LEU A 261 3.25 -15.88 7.72
CA LEU A 261 2.08 -16.76 7.65
C LEU A 261 2.08 -17.91 8.67
N ASP A 262 3.16 -18.12 9.43
CA ASP A 262 3.18 -19.03 10.58
C ASP A 262 2.76 -18.35 11.90
N LEU A 263 2.75 -17.02 11.95
CA LEU A 263 2.31 -16.27 13.14
C LEU A 263 0.79 -16.45 13.34
N PRO A 264 0.30 -16.61 14.59
CA PRO A 264 -1.14 -16.78 14.88
C PRO A 264 -2.05 -15.70 14.30
N LEU A 265 -1.53 -14.47 14.15
CA LEU A 265 -2.24 -13.36 13.55
C LEU A 265 -2.69 -13.67 12.11
N TYR A 266 -1.85 -14.36 11.33
CA TYR A 266 -2.08 -14.63 9.92
C TYR A 266 -2.47 -16.09 9.63
N SER A 267 -1.97 -17.04 10.42
CA SER A 267 -2.21 -18.48 10.22
C SER A 267 -3.67 -18.88 10.44
N LYS A 268 -4.41 -18.13 11.28
CA LYS A 268 -5.85 -18.30 11.49
C LYS A 268 -6.68 -18.20 10.19
N HIS A 269 -6.16 -17.53 9.16
CA HIS A 269 -6.84 -17.34 7.87
C HIS A 269 -6.65 -18.50 6.90
N LYS A 270 -5.80 -19.48 7.21
CA LYS A 270 -5.56 -20.64 6.34
C LYS A 270 -6.83 -21.46 6.08
N ASP A 271 -7.69 -21.56 7.09
CA ASP A 271 -8.90 -22.38 7.05
C ASP A 271 -10.13 -21.55 6.62
N ASP A 272 -9.92 -20.38 6.02
CA ASP A 272 -11.01 -19.54 5.53
C ASP A 272 -11.87 -20.30 4.49
N PRO A 273 -13.21 -20.31 4.63
CA PRO A 273 -14.09 -21.03 3.71
C PRO A 273 -13.95 -20.59 2.25
N TYR A 274 -13.59 -19.32 2.01
CA TYR A 274 -13.37 -18.80 0.66
C TYR A 274 -12.30 -19.62 -0.06
N LEU A 275 -11.22 -20.02 0.62
CA LEU A 275 -10.10 -20.73 0.00
C LEU A 275 -10.44 -22.17 -0.44
N ASN A 276 -11.54 -22.73 0.07
CA ASN A 276 -11.94 -24.11 -0.18
C ASN A 276 -13.23 -24.25 -1.00
N SER A 277 -13.90 -23.14 -1.32
CA SER A 277 -15.19 -23.19 -2.02
C SER A 277 -15.01 -23.46 -3.52
N SER A 278 -15.53 -24.58 -4.01
CA SER A 278 -15.78 -24.74 -5.44
C SER A 278 -16.99 -23.87 -5.83
N LEU A 279 -16.96 -23.20 -6.99
CA LEU A 279 -18.07 -22.37 -7.51
C LEU A 279 -19.40 -23.12 -7.70
N HIS A 280 -19.50 -24.39 -7.33
CA HIS A 280 -20.72 -25.18 -7.43
C HIS A 280 -21.79 -24.88 -6.37
N ASN A 281 -21.56 -23.95 -5.42
CA ASN A 281 -22.52 -23.65 -4.35
C ASN A 281 -23.16 -22.25 -4.37
N GLU A 282 -22.86 -21.37 -5.33
CA GLU A 282 -23.42 -20.00 -5.34
C GLU A 282 -24.59 -19.76 -6.32
N SER A 283 -25.18 -20.81 -6.89
CA SER A 283 -26.42 -20.72 -7.69
C SER A 283 -27.70 -21.10 -6.93
N ASN A 284 -27.63 -21.24 -5.60
CA ASN A 284 -28.80 -21.51 -4.76
C ASN A 284 -28.86 -20.57 -3.56
N HIS A 285 -29.12 -19.28 -3.80
CA HIS A 285 -29.98 -18.47 -2.93
C HIS A 285 -30.43 -17.20 -3.66
N ALA A 286 -31.64 -17.33 -4.24
CA ALA A 286 -32.69 -16.34 -4.51
C ALA A 286 -32.33 -14.97 -5.12
#